data_AF-B4VYG9-F1
#
_entry.id   AF-B4VYG9-F1
#
_cell.length_a   1.000
_cell.length_b   1.000
_cell.length_c   1.000
_cell.angle_alpha   90.00
_cell.angle_beta   90.00
_cell.angle_gamma   90.00
#
_symmetry.space_group_name_H-M   'P 1'
#
loop_
_entity.id
_entity.type
_entity.pdbx_description
1 polymer ?
#
loop_
_entity_poly.entity_id
_entity_poly.type
_entity_poly.pdbx_seq_one_letter_code
_entity_poly.pdbx_strand_id
1 'polypeptide(L)'
;MVGDKAKTKRPLASKIEEVFGLDLRSLAVFRIGLALMVIWDLIIRVKGLNAHYTDYGILPRSALIDELLNPWYWSIHLISGHPFVQGLLFLLAFFIALAMLVGYRTRLATIATWALVISLQNRNPALIFAADDVLRAILFWAMFLPLGACYSVDSALNTSTQPLPKRVVSGATFALMVQLCFIYMWSAAYKTQSEIWWPQGDAVYYSLSFDQYVSGFGLFLLSFPPLLLKAITFSALWFEWIGPLMIFIPFRNSFFRCVAIVSFILLHVGFELSFELGVLSFLSMATWLALLPSPVWDGLAKRLNTDKRRGLRIYYDADCGFCKKVVHLIRTVLILPRTPLLMAQDDASICADMEAKNSWVVVDWQGNRYFKFEAIAYVVSLSPLFGFLAKVLRWRPVMAVGTRFYETIASNRRAAGMLTKPLKFRPIEVRPSRLLNAIALALLLFTFIWNLRSFAAQTFSRRPIEKDDWISATHKFLNRRTFQRLDPVSRLTRLDQSWSIFAPSPPLDDGWHVIEGKLKNGSEIDVLLGGGAVNWDKPTPKQLKAIYGNQQWRVYFINLNRAIGKKLYPYYGKYLCRTWNATHEGGKQLESFEMYFMDERTVPPGEPQDVEKVKRLEQSCSD
;
A
#
# COMPACT_ATOMS: atom_id res chain seq x y z
N MET A 1 9.29 -44.31 -10.57
CA MET A 1 10.45 -43.96 -9.72
C MET A 1 11.54 -43.45 -10.63
N VAL A 2 11.80 -42.14 -10.63
CA VAL A 2 12.98 -41.54 -11.27
C VAL A 2 13.70 -40.83 -10.15
N GLY A 3 14.89 -41.33 -9.81
CA GLY A 3 15.68 -40.87 -8.67
C GLY A 3 16.11 -39.43 -8.83
N ASP A 4 15.52 -38.57 -8.02
CA ASP A 4 15.90 -37.17 -7.88
C ASP A 4 17.25 -37.14 -7.15
N LYS A 5 18.37 -37.08 -7.89
CA LYS A 5 19.69 -36.78 -7.32
C LYS A 5 19.67 -35.32 -6.87
N ALA A 6 19.07 -35.06 -5.71
CA ALA A 6 19.18 -33.79 -5.01
C ALA A 6 20.66 -33.57 -4.69
N LYS A 7 21.34 -32.73 -5.46
CA LYS A 7 22.67 -32.21 -5.11
C LYS A 7 22.55 -31.61 -3.71
N THR A 8 23.09 -32.29 -2.71
CA THR A 8 23.15 -31.83 -1.32
C THR A 8 23.86 -30.48 -1.31
N LYS A 9 23.10 -29.41 -1.06
CA LYS A 9 23.65 -28.06 -0.95
C LYS A 9 24.64 -28.03 0.22
N ARG A 10 25.75 -27.31 0.06
CA ARG A 10 26.71 -27.07 1.16
C ARG A 10 25.96 -26.50 2.38
N PRO A 11 26.30 -26.90 3.63
CA PRO A 11 25.58 -26.48 4.84
C PRO A 11 25.38 -24.97 4.95
N LEU A 12 26.41 -24.18 4.64
CA LEU A 12 26.35 -22.71 4.64
C LEU A 12 25.34 -22.16 3.62
N ALA A 13 25.33 -22.70 2.40
CA ALA A 13 24.40 -22.25 1.36
C ALA A 13 22.94 -22.57 1.73
N SER A 14 22.71 -23.72 2.35
CA SER A 14 21.39 -24.08 2.90
C SER A 14 20.95 -23.08 3.99
N LYS A 15 21.88 -22.69 4.88
CA LYS A 15 21.60 -21.74 5.96
C LYS A 15 21.30 -20.33 5.44
N ILE A 16 22.07 -19.86 4.46
CA ILE A 16 21.82 -18.57 3.79
C ILE A 16 20.43 -18.57 3.16
N GLU A 17 20.04 -19.66 2.48
CA GLU A 17 18.72 -19.77 1.88
C GLU A 17 17.59 -19.85 2.92
N GLU A 18 17.85 -20.44 4.09
CA GLU A 18 16.91 -20.43 5.20
C GLU A 18 16.68 -19.02 5.75
N VAL A 19 17.75 -18.26 5.98
CA VAL A 19 17.70 -16.96 6.67
C VAL A 19 17.40 -15.79 5.74
N PHE A 20 17.76 -15.85 4.46
CA PHE A 20 17.59 -14.75 3.50
C PHE A 20 16.68 -15.12 2.31
N GLY A 21 16.18 -16.35 2.27
CA GLY A 21 15.25 -16.81 1.25
C GLY A 21 13.82 -16.38 1.54
N LEU A 22 13.12 -15.92 0.50
CA LEU A 22 11.69 -15.64 0.51
C LEU A 22 10.95 -16.68 -0.33
N ASP A 23 9.81 -17.17 0.17
CA ASP A 23 8.97 -18.15 -0.52
C ASP A 23 8.17 -17.47 -1.64
N LEU A 24 8.10 -18.08 -2.82
CA LEU A 24 7.38 -17.51 -3.96
C LEU A 24 5.88 -17.31 -3.69
N ARG A 25 5.27 -18.14 -2.83
CA ARG A 25 3.86 -18.00 -2.43
C ARG A 25 3.66 -16.76 -1.55
N SER A 26 4.60 -16.48 -0.66
CA SER A 26 4.61 -15.26 0.16
C SER A 26 4.77 -14.00 -0.70
N LEU A 27 5.66 -14.05 -1.70
CA LEU A 27 5.83 -12.95 -2.67
C LEU A 27 4.55 -12.70 -3.49
N ALA A 28 3.77 -13.74 -3.80
CA ALA A 28 2.49 -13.57 -4.46
C ALA A 28 1.44 -12.89 -3.57
N VAL A 29 1.35 -13.26 -2.29
CA VAL A 29 0.49 -12.56 -1.31
C VAL A 29 0.91 -11.10 -1.15
N PHE A 30 2.21 -10.85 -1.03
CA PHE A 30 2.79 -9.52 -0.97
C PHE A 30 2.43 -8.68 -2.21
N ARG A 31 2.56 -9.23 -3.42
CA ARG A 31 2.14 -8.57 -4.68
C ARG A 31 0.67 -8.19 -4.64
N ILE A 32 -0.20 -9.12 -4.22
CA ILE A 32 -1.65 -8.89 -4.14
C ILE A 32 -1.95 -7.79 -3.13
N GLY A 33 -1.37 -7.87 -1.93
CA GLY A 33 -1.53 -6.86 -0.89
C GLY A 33 -1.10 -5.47 -1.33
N LEU A 34 0.09 -5.33 -1.93
CA LEU A 34 0.56 -4.05 -2.46
C LEU A 34 -0.37 -3.47 -3.53
N ALA A 35 -0.79 -4.29 -4.49
CA ALA A 35 -1.67 -3.81 -5.55
C ALA A 35 -3.04 -3.39 -5.01
N LEU A 36 -3.58 -4.10 -4.02
CA LEU A 36 -4.80 -3.69 -3.32
C LEU A 36 -4.63 -2.36 -2.58
N MET A 37 -3.48 -2.13 -1.94
CA MET A 37 -3.21 -0.85 -1.25
C MET A 37 -3.13 0.31 -2.24
N VAL A 38 -2.47 0.12 -3.40
CA VAL A 38 -2.44 1.14 -4.46
C VAL A 38 -3.84 1.42 -5.00
N ILE A 39 -4.63 0.38 -5.27
CA ILE A 39 -6.01 0.54 -5.75
C ILE A 39 -6.86 1.29 -4.72
N TRP A 40 -6.74 0.92 -3.44
CA TRP A 40 -7.44 1.61 -2.36
C TRP A 40 -7.02 3.08 -2.29
N ASP A 41 -5.73 3.38 -2.28
CA ASP A 41 -5.22 4.75 -2.28
C ASP A 41 -5.78 5.58 -3.45
N LEU A 42 -5.78 5.02 -4.67
CA LEU A 42 -6.37 5.67 -5.85
C LEU A 42 -7.88 5.94 -5.68
N ILE A 43 -8.64 4.99 -5.14
CA ILE A 43 -10.09 5.13 -4.88
C ILE A 43 -10.37 6.23 -3.85
N ILE A 44 -9.51 6.41 -2.84
CA ILE A 44 -9.70 7.51 -1.88
C ILE A 44 -9.32 8.84 -2.55
N ARG A 45 -8.15 8.91 -3.20
CA ARG A 45 -7.62 10.15 -3.80
C ARG A 45 -8.50 10.71 -4.91
N VAL A 46 -9.13 9.84 -5.72
CA VAL A 46 -10.00 10.29 -6.82
C VAL A 46 -11.23 11.07 -6.34
N LYS A 47 -11.67 10.86 -5.08
CA LYS A 47 -12.77 11.64 -4.49
C LYS A 47 -12.46 13.14 -4.41
N GLY A 48 -11.17 13.49 -4.29
CA GLY A 48 -10.67 14.86 -4.29
C GLY A 48 -9.99 15.26 -5.61
N LEU A 49 -10.28 14.60 -6.73
CA LEU A 49 -9.59 14.80 -8.01
C LEU A 49 -9.48 16.28 -8.38
N ASN A 50 -10.62 16.97 -8.44
CA ASN A 50 -10.68 18.38 -8.81
C ASN A 50 -9.94 19.27 -7.81
N ALA A 51 -10.24 19.12 -6.52
CA ALA A 51 -9.68 19.96 -5.46
C ALA A 51 -8.15 19.83 -5.35
N HIS A 52 -7.59 18.64 -5.56
CA HIS A 52 -6.20 18.38 -5.21
C HIS A 52 -5.25 18.16 -6.38
N TYR A 53 -5.74 17.79 -7.56
CA TYR A 53 -4.89 17.35 -8.67
C TYR A 53 -5.08 18.17 -9.97
N THR A 54 -6.01 19.13 -9.98
CA THR A 54 -6.32 19.95 -11.17
C THR A 54 -5.92 21.42 -11.01
N ASP A 55 -5.87 22.17 -12.12
CA ASP A 55 -5.64 23.63 -12.13
C ASP A 55 -6.88 24.41 -11.62
N TYR A 56 -8.04 23.76 -11.53
CA TYR A 56 -9.26 24.30 -10.92
C TYR A 56 -9.33 24.07 -9.41
N GLY A 57 -8.32 23.39 -8.83
CA GLY A 57 -8.27 23.04 -7.43
C GLY A 57 -7.55 24.08 -6.56
N ILE A 58 -7.07 23.58 -5.42
CA ILE A 58 -6.29 24.31 -4.43
C ILE A 58 -4.86 24.49 -4.88
N LEU A 59 -4.26 23.49 -5.52
CA LEU A 59 -2.86 23.54 -5.95
C LEU A 59 -2.75 23.43 -7.47
N PRO A 60 -2.96 24.53 -8.23
CA PRO A 60 -2.66 24.58 -9.65
C PRO A 60 -1.19 24.23 -9.93
N ARG A 61 -0.89 23.81 -11.15
CA ARG A 61 0.47 23.40 -11.54
C ARG A 61 1.49 24.53 -11.39
N SER A 62 1.13 25.78 -11.70
CA SER A 62 2.00 26.95 -11.48
C SER A 62 2.39 27.08 -10.02
N ALA A 63 1.39 27.08 -9.12
CA ALA A 63 1.59 27.13 -7.68
C ALA A 63 2.50 26.00 -7.17
N LEU A 64 2.31 24.77 -7.66
CA LEU A 64 3.19 23.66 -7.32
C LEU A 64 4.64 23.93 -7.74
N ILE A 65 4.86 24.36 -8.99
CA ILE A 65 6.20 24.62 -9.55
C ILE A 65 6.90 25.73 -8.76
N ASP A 66 6.19 26.80 -8.44
CA ASP A 66 6.76 27.98 -7.80
C ASP A 66 7.03 27.74 -6.30
N GLU A 67 6.15 27.00 -5.62
CA GLU A 67 6.17 26.93 -4.16
C GLU A 67 6.79 25.65 -3.58
N LEU A 68 6.52 24.49 -4.19
CA LEU A 68 6.66 23.19 -3.53
C LEU A 68 7.48 22.15 -4.30
N LEU A 69 7.58 22.27 -5.63
CA LEU A 69 8.20 21.23 -6.44
C LEU A 69 9.72 21.24 -6.29
N ASN A 70 10.28 20.12 -5.85
CA ASN A 70 11.72 19.95 -5.89
C ASN A 70 12.20 19.86 -7.36
N PRO A 71 13.29 20.52 -7.75
CA PRO A 71 13.79 20.51 -9.14
C PRO A 71 14.04 19.11 -9.72
N TRP A 72 14.31 18.12 -8.87
CA TRP A 72 14.58 16.75 -9.27
C TRP A 72 13.38 15.81 -9.14
N TYR A 73 12.23 16.33 -8.70
CA TYR A 73 10.98 15.56 -8.68
C TYR A 73 10.28 15.70 -10.03
N TRP A 74 9.90 14.56 -10.58
CA TRP A 74 9.13 14.49 -11.82
C TRP A 74 7.70 14.04 -11.53
N SER A 75 6.77 14.46 -12.39
CA SER A 75 5.39 13.98 -12.35
C SER A 75 4.75 14.04 -13.74
N ILE A 76 4.29 12.89 -14.22
CA ILE A 76 3.45 12.75 -15.42
C ILE A 76 2.13 13.52 -15.26
N HIS A 77 1.60 13.63 -14.03
CA HIS A 77 0.42 14.43 -13.73
C HIS A 77 0.63 15.95 -13.91
N LEU A 78 1.83 16.43 -14.22
CA LEU A 78 2.08 17.82 -14.61
C LEU A 78 1.81 18.11 -16.09
N ILE A 79 1.65 17.08 -16.94
CA ILE A 79 1.42 17.25 -18.39
C ILE A 79 0.18 18.13 -18.65
N SER A 80 -0.87 18.00 -17.85
CA SER A 80 -2.06 18.86 -17.92
C SER A 80 -2.74 18.94 -16.56
N GLY A 81 -3.21 20.11 -16.16
CA GLY A 81 -4.02 20.28 -14.95
C GLY A 81 -5.52 20.17 -15.23
N HIS A 82 -5.93 19.77 -16.43
CA HIS A 82 -7.34 19.62 -16.78
C HIS A 82 -7.95 18.35 -16.12
N PRO A 83 -9.16 18.42 -15.53
CA PRO A 83 -9.81 17.29 -14.84
C PRO A 83 -9.89 16.02 -15.66
N PHE A 84 -10.23 16.14 -16.94
CA PHE A 84 -10.31 14.99 -17.85
C PHE A 84 -8.97 14.25 -17.97
N VAL A 85 -7.85 14.96 -18.14
CA VAL A 85 -6.53 14.33 -18.27
C VAL A 85 -6.10 13.69 -16.96
N GLN A 86 -6.36 14.35 -15.82
CA GLN A 86 -6.12 13.77 -14.50
C GLN A 86 -6.94 12.49 -14.30
N GLY A 87 -8.22 12.49 -14.66
CA GLY A 87 -9.08 11.30 -14.62
C GLY A 87 -8.53 10.14 -15.46
N LEU A 88 -8.04 10.42 -16.67
CA LEU A 88 -7.39 9.40 -17.51
C LEU A 88 -6.13 8.83 -16.87
N LEU A 89 -5.30 9.65 -16.23
CA LEU A 89 -4.10 9.18 -15.52
C LEU A 89 -4.45 8.31 -14.32
N PHE A 90 -5.49 8.67 -13.56
CA PHE A 90 -6.01 7.83 -12.47
C PHE A 90 -6.55 6.50 -12.97
N LEU A 91 -7.31 6.48 -14.08
CA LEU A 91 -7.79 5.25 -14.69
C LEU A 91 -6.63 4.38 -15.20
N LEU A 92 -5.63 4.99 -15.84
CA LEU A 92 -4.43 4.29 -16.27
C LEU A 92 -3.70 3.65 -15.07
N ALA A 93 -3.49 4.40 -13.99
CA ALA A 93 -2.89 3.89 -12.77
C ALA A 93 -3.69 2.74 -12.15
N PHE A 94 -5.02 2.86 -12.14
CA PHE A 94 -5.92 1.81 -11.65
C PHE A 94 -5.80 0.53 -12.47
N PHE A 95 -5.83 0.60 -13.80
CA PHE A 95 -5.70 -0.60 -14.65
C PHE A 95 -4.30 -1.22 -14.60
N ILE A 96 -3.25 -0.41 -14.47
CA ILE A 96 -1.88 -0.90 -14.27
C ILE A 96 -1.74 -1.60 -12.91
N ALA A 97 -2.34 -1.04 -11.85
CA ALA A 97 -2.38 -1.67 -10.54
C ALA A 97 -3.22 -2.96 -10.57
N LEU A 98 -4.32 -3.02 -11.34
CA LEU A 98 -5.07 -4.27 -11.58
C LEU A 98 -4.23 -5.31 -12.33
N ALA A 99 -3.46 -4.91 -13.34
CA ALA A 99 -2.52 -5.81 -14.02
C ALA A 99 -1.47 -6.34 -13.03
N MET A 100 -0.97 -5.50 -12.13
CA MET A 100 -0.10 -5.92 -11.02
C MET A 100 -0.83 -6.86 -10.06
N LEU A 101 -2.12 -6.63 -9.75
CA LEU A 101 -2.98 -7.42 -8.83
C LEU A 101 -3.30 -8.82 -9.35
N VAL A 102 -3.45 -9.00 -10.66
CA VAL A 102 -3.61 -10.34 -11.26
C VAL A 102 -2.28 -10.96 -11.66
N GLY A 103 -1.20 -10.18 -11.62
CA GLY A 103 0.14 -10.61 -12.02
C GLY A 103 0.23 -10.88 -13.53
N TYR A 104 -0.26 -9.94 -14.34
CA TYR A 104 -0.09 -9.93 -15.80
C TYR A 104 1.06 -8.99 -16.17
N ARG A 105 2.07 -9.49 -16.88
CA ARG A 105 3.31 -8.74 -17.17
C ARG A 105 3.89 -8.13 -15.90
N THR A 106 3.93 -8.94 -14.84
CA THR A 106 4.01 -8.48 -13.45
C THR A 106 5.14 -7.48 -13.22
N ARG A 107 6.34 -7.74 -13.75
CA ARG A 107 7.49 -6.83 -13.58
C ARG A 107 7.25 -5.45 -14.20
N LEU A 108 6.70 -5.39 -15.41
CA LEU A 108 6.39 -4.12 -16.07
C LEU A 108 5.25 -3.40 -15.34
N ALA A 109 4.22 -4.14 -14.92
CA ALA A 109 3.11 -3.58 -14.15
C ALA A 109 3.60 -3.00 -12.80
N THR A 110 4.51 -3.67 -12.09
CA THR A 110 5.10 -3.15 -10.85
C THR A 110 5.93 -1.88 -11.09
N ILE A 111 6.77 -1.84 -12.13
CA ILE A 111 7.55 -0.64 -12.49
C ILE A 111 6.62 0.53 -12.83
N ALA A 112 5.61 0.29 -13.67
CA ALA A 112 4.65 1.32 -14.06
C ALA A 112 3.80 1.80 -12.87
N THR A 113 3.41 0.89 -11.96
CA THR A 113 2.70 1.23 -10.72
C THR A 113 3.54 2.14 -9.85
N TRP A 114 4.80 1.78 -9.61
CA TRP A 114 5.74 2.59 -8.84
C TRP A 114 5.91 3.99 -9.45
N ALA A 115 6.07 4.07 -10.77
CA ALA A 115 6.23 5.33 -11.47
C ALA A 115 5.00 6.24 -11.38
N LEU A 116 3.80 5.67 -11.54
CA LEU A 116 2.54 6.42 -11.46
C LEU A 116 2.23 6.86 -10.01
N VAL A 117 2.57 6.05 -9.01
CA VAL A 117 2.46 6.43 -7.59
C VAL A 117 3.39 7.60 -7.26
N ILE A 118 4.66 7.56 -7.68
CA ILE A 118 5.60 8.68 -7.51
C ILE A 118 5.07 9.93 -8.18
N SER A 119 4.59 9.81 -9.42
CA SER A 119 4.02 10.94 -10.14
C SER A 119 2.83 11.54 -9.39
N LEU A 120 1.91 10.71 -8.89
CA LEU A 120 0.74 11.17 -8.16
C LEU A 120 1.12 11.89 -6.87
N GLN A 121 2.04 11.32 -6.08
CA GLN A 121 2.54 11.93 -4.85
C GLN A 121 3.23 13.27 -5.12
N ASN A 122 4.09 13.34 -6.13
CA ASN A 122 4.78 14.58 -6.50
C ASN A 122 3.85 15.66 -7.06
N ARG A 123 2.64 15.30 -7.53
CA ARG A 123 1.63 16.27 -8.00
C ARG A 123 0.99 17.05 -6.85
N ASN A 124 1.03 16.55 -5.63
CA ASN A 124 0.58 17.32 -4.47
C ASN A 124 1.32 16.91 -3.19
N PRO A 125 2.49 17.53 -2.90
CA PRO A 125 3.27 17.24 -1.71
C PRO A 125 2.53 17.50 -0.39
N ALA A 126 1.50 18.37 -0.39
CA ALA A 126 0.71 18.68 0.80
C ALA A 126 -0.17 17.52 1.28
N LEU A 127 -0.34 16.48 0.45
CA LEU A 127 -1.12 15.29 0.76
C LEU A 127 -0.27 14.08 1.16
N ILE A 128 1.06 14.23 1.16
CA ILE A 128 1.97 13.13 1.48
C ILE A 128 1.96 12.90 2.99
N PHE A 129 1.84 11.63 3.37
CA PHE A 129 1.99 11.18 4.75
C PHE A 129 2.81 9.88 4.79
N ALA A 130 3.06 9.36 5.99
CA ALA A 130 3.97 8.24 6.21
C ALA A 130 3.73 6.99 5.31
N ALA A 131 2.48 6.66 4.99
CA ALA A 131 2.21 5.50 4.14
C ALA A 131 2.73 5.67 2.72
N ASP A 132 2.74 6.90 2.20
CA ASP A 132 3.24 7.20 0.86
C ASP A 132 4.73 6.90 0.73
N ASP A 133 5.50 7.17 1.78
CA ASP A 133 6.93 6.88 1.88
C ASP A 133 7.20 5.37 1.91
N VAL A 134 6.45 4.63 2.73
CA VAL A 134 6.52 3.17 2.79
C VAL A 134 6.15 2.57 1.44
N LEU A 135 5.05 3.03 0.83
CA LEU A 135 4.52 2.47 -0.41
C LEU A 135 5.53 2.56 -1.55
N ARG A 136 6.12 3.74 -1.78
CA ARG A 136 7.10 3.91 -2.86
C ARG A 136 8.41 3.15 -2.60
N ALA A 137 8.87 3.09 -1.35
CA ALA A 137 10.08 2.35 -0.99
C ALA A 137 9.90 0.84 -1.18
N ILE A 138 8.76 0.30 -0.76
CA ILE A 138 8.47 -1.14 -0.88
C ILE A 138 8.17 -1.52 -2.35
N LEU A 139 7.42 -0.68 -3.08
CA LEU A 139 7.23 -0.85 -4.53
C LEU A 139 8.55 -0.81 -5.30
N PHE A 140 9.52 0.00 -4.86
CA PHE A 140 10.83 0.06 -5.49
C PHE A 140 11.54 -1.30 -5.45
N TRP A 141 11.64 -1.91 -4.26
CA TRP A 141 12.26 -3.23 -4.12
C TRP A 141 11.46 -4.34 -4.80
N ALA A 142 10.12 -4.22 -4.83
CA ALA A 142 9.23 -5.12 -5.54
C ALA A 142 9.56 -5.28 -7.03
N MET A 143 10.10 -4.24 -7.69
CA MET A 143 10.48 -4.28 -9.12
C MET A 143 11.58 -5.32 -9.45
N PHE A 144 12.36 -5.71 -8.45
CA PHE A 144 13.49 -6.65 -8.59
C PHE A 144 13.12 -8.07 -8.16
N LEU A 145 11.93 -8.29 -7.59
CA LEU A 145 11.47 -9.56 -7.07
C LEU A 145 10.65 -10.34 -8.13
N PRO A 146 10.68 -11.69 -8.10
CA PRO A 146 9.91 -12.53 -9.03
C PRO A 146 8.43 -12.62 -8.62
N LEU A 147 7.74 -11.48 -8.49
CA LEU A 147 6.36 -11.40 -7.98
C LEU A 147 5.33 -12.11 -8.86
N GLY A 148 5.65 -12.32 -10.14
CA GLY A 148 4.80 -13.02 -11.10
C GLY A 148 4.97 -14.55 -11.10
N ALA A 149 5.81 -15.12 -10.24
CA ALA A 149 6.15 -16.54 -10.31
C ALA A 149 5.09 -17.48 -9.70
N CYS A 150 4.19 -16.96 -8.85
CA CYS A 150 3.13 -17.74 -8.20
C CYS A 150 1.82 -16.95 -8.14
N TYR A 151 0.67 -17.66 -8.14
CA TYR A 151 -0.70 -17.11 -8.09
C TYR A 151 -0.90 -15.88 -8.98
N SER A 152 -0.53 -16.00 -10.24
CA SER A 152 -0.53 -14.91 -11.22
C SER A 152 -0.94 -15.41 -12.60
N VAL A 153 -1.39 -14.50 -13.46
CA VAL A 153 -1.61 -14.77 -14.89
C VAL A 153 -0.31 -15.24 -15.55
N ASP A 154 0.82 -14.61 -15.23
CA ASP A 154 2.13 -15.01 -15.75
C ASP A 154 2.47 -16.47 -15.39
N SER A 155 2.27 -16.88 -14.13
CA SER A 155 2.54 -18.25 -13.65
C SER A 155 1.57 -19.28 -14.25
N ALA A 156 0.30 -18.91 -14.44
CA ALA A 156 -0.70 -19.77 -15.08
C ALA A 156 -0.32 -20.16 -16.52
N LEU A 157 0.33 -19.22 -17.22
CA LEU A 157 0.74 -19.35 -18.63
C LEU A 157 2.24 -19.68 -18.77
N ASN A 158 2.85 -20.21 -17.71
CA ASN A 158 4.25 -20.62 -17.72
C ASN A 158 4.47 -21.88 -18.58
N THR A 159 5.45 -21.84 -19.48
CA THR A 159 5.87 -22.98 -20.33
C THR A 159 7.22 -23.56 -19.96
N SER A 160 7.84 -23.10 -18.88
CA SER A 160 9.13 -23.64 -18.42
C SER A 160 8.98 -25.13 -18.08
N THR A 161 9.89 -25.95 -18.59
CA THR A 161 9.97 -27.38 -18.27
C THR A 161 10.62 -27.63 -16.91
N GLN A 162 11.34 -26.63 -16.38
CA GLN A 162 12.03 -26.73 -15.10
C GLN A 162 11.11 -26.25 -13.97
N PRO A 163 11.01 -27.00 -12.86
CA PRO A 163 10.22 -26.57 -11.72
C PRO A 163 10.78 -25.27 -11.15
N LEU A 164 9.90 -24.34 -10.81
CA LEU A 164 10.29 -23.10 -10.15
C LEU A 164 10.82 -23.40 -8.74
N PRO A 165 11.86 -22.68 -8.28
CA PRO A 165 12.38 -22.86 -6.94
C PRO A 165 11.34 -22.43 -5.92
N LYS A 166 11.28 -23.13 -4.78
CA LYS A 166 10.35 -22.78 -3.70
C LYS A 166 10.69 -21.44 -3.04
N ARG A 167 11.98 -21.19 -2.84
CA ARG A 167 12.53 -19.98 -2.24
C ARG A 167 13.50 -19.30 -3.19
N VAL A 168 13.60 -17.98 -3.07
CA VAL A 168 14.53 -17.16 -3.84
C VAL A 168 15.43 -16.40 -2.89
N VAL A 169 16.71 -16.36 -3.21
CA VAL A 169 17.72 -15.54 -2.53
C VAL A 169 18.39 -14.66 -3.58
N SER A 170 18.42 -13.36 -3.35
CA SER A 170 19.02 -12.38 -4.24
C SER A 170 19.39 -11.10 -3.46
N GLY A 171 20.09 -10.18 -4.10
CA GLY A 171 20.31 -8.85 -3.53
C GLY A 171 18.99 -8.13 -3.23
N ALA A 172 17.96 -8.36 -4.04
CA ALA A 172 16.63 -7.78 -3.84
C ALA A 172 15.87 -8.36 -2.64
N THR A 173 15.99 -9.67 -2.37
CA THR A 173 15.35 -10.26 -1.17
C THR A 173 16.02 -9.75 0.09
N PHE A 174 17.34 -9.65 0.10
CA PHE A 174 18.09 -9.03 1.19
C PHE A 174 17.72 -7.54 1.36
N ALA A 175 17.67 -6.78 0.27
CA ALA A 175 17.31 -5.37 0.31
C ALA A 175 15.89 -5.12 0.82
N LEU A 176 14.90 -5.94 0.43
CA LEU A 176 13.55 -5.85 0.99
C LEU A 176 13.57 -6.12 2.51
N MET A 177 14.25 -7.18 2.96
CA MET A 177 14.33 -7.50 4.39
C MET A 177 14.99 -6.38 5.21
N VAL A 178 16.08 -5.81 4.72
CA VAL A 178 16.78 -4.69 5.38
C VAL A 178 15.95 -3.41 5.30
N GLN A 179 15.23 -3.15 4.22
CA GLN A 179 14.31 -2.01 4.11
C GLN A 179 13.21 -2.07 5.17
N LEU A 180 12.71 -3.27 5.50
CA LEU A 180 11.77 -3.46 6.61
C LEU A 180 12.41 -3.04 7.93
N CYS A 181 13.66 -3.45 8.18
CA CYS A 181 14.39 -2.99 9.36
C CYS A 181 14.59 -1.47 9.35
N PHE A 182 14.88 -0.86 8.20
CA PHE A 182 15.02 0.59 8.09
C PHE A 182 13.76 1.34 8.52
N ILE A 183 12.59 0.90 8.08
CA ILE A 183 11.31 1.56 8.43
C ILE A 183 11.14 1.66 9.96
N TYR A 184 11.40 0.58 10.70
CA TYR A 184 11.19 0.55 12.14
C TYR A 184 12.38 1.08 12.94
N MET A 185 13.61 0.66 12.63
CA MET A 185 14.78 1.02 13.43
C MET A 185 15.18 2.49 13.24
N TRP A 186 15.03 3.07 12.04
CA TRP A 186 15.24 4.51 11.88
C TRP A 186 14.11 5.32 12.53
N SER A 187 12.87 4.82 12.51
CA SER A 187 11.78 5.39 13.31
C SER A 187 12.12 5.42 14.79
N ALA A 188 12.56 4.29 15.34
CA ALA A 188 13.04 4.22 16.72
C ALA A 188 14.22 5.18 16.99
N ALA A 189 15.18 5.27 16.06
CA ALA A 189 16.30 6.20 16.17
C ALA A 189 15.83 7.66 16.24
N TYR A 190 14.94 8.08 15.34
CA TYR A 190 14.36 9.43 15.39
C TYR A 190 13.63 9.68 16.71
N LYS A 191 12.84 8.72 17.20
CA LYS A 191 12.13 8.81 18.47
C LYS A 191 13.08 9.00 19.66
N THR A 192 14.22 8.31 19.68
CA THR A 192 15.23 8.47 20.74
C THR A 192 15.88 9.86 20.79
N GLN A 193 15.65 10.75 19.82
CA GLN A 193 16.11 12.15 19.89
C GLN A 193 15.24 13.03 20.81
N SER A 194 14.10 12.53 21.30
CA SER A 194 13.15 13.28 22.12
C SER A 194 13.04 12.70 23.52
N GLU A 195 13.10 13.57 24.53
CA GLU A 195 12.94 13.18 25.93
C GLU A 195 11.58 12.52 26.21
N ILE A 196 10.53 12.98 25.53
CA ILE A 196 9.16 12.42 25.58
C ILE A 196 9.15 10.91 25.28
N TRP A 197 9.98 10.43 24.36
CA TRP A 197 10.11 8.99 24.09
C TRP A 197 11.07 8.34 25.07
N TRP A 198 12.23 8.94 25.29
CA TRP A 198 13.26 8.43 26.19
C TRP A 198 14.07 9.58 26.80
N PRO A 199 14.20 9.68 28.14
CA PRO A 199 13.80 8.69 29.15
C PRO A 199 12.40 8.91 29.76
N GLN A 200 11.63 9.93 29.36
CA GLN A 200 10.38 10.28 30.03
C GLN A 200 9.29 9.23 29.78
N GLY A 201 9.13 8.75 28.55
CA GLY A 201 8.21 7.67 28.21
C GLY A 201 6.74 8.08 28.07
N ASP A 202 6.47 9.36 27.85
CA ASP A 202 5.11 9.92 27.73
C ASP A 202 4.59 9.97 26.28
N ALA A 203 5.36 9.45 25.32
CA ALA A 203 5.03 9.58 23.89
C ALA A 203 3.67 8.98 23.48
N VAL A 204 3.24 7.88 24.09
CA VAL A 204 1.92 7.30 23.82
C VAL A 204 0.80 8.21 24.33
N TYR A 205 0.98 8.86 25.48
CA TYR A 205 0.03 9.86 25.97
C TYR A 205 -0.14 10.98 24.92
N TYR A 206 0.95 11.64 24.52
CA TYR A 206 0.88 12.71 23.51
C TYR A 206 0.36 12.23 22.15
N SER A 207 0.69 11.01 21.74
CA SER A 207 0.16 10.47 20.47
C SER A 207 -1.35 10.27 20.53
N LEU A 208 -1.86 9.73 21.65
CA LEU A 208 -3.30 9.50 21.85
C LEU A 208 -4.08 10.78 22.13
N SER A 209 -3.44 11.82 22.66
CA SER A 209 -4.03 13.16 22.82
C SER A 209 -4.16 13.93 21.51
N PHE A 210 -3.62 13.42 20.40
CA PHE A 210 -3.69 14.08 19.09
C PHE A 210 -4.98 13.73 18.35
N ASP A 211 -5.96 14.63 18.41
CA ASP A 211 -7.33 14.42 17.96
C ASP A 211 -7.47 14.22 16.46
N GLN A 212 -6.51 14.70 15.68
CA GLN A 212 -6.55 14.52 14.23
C GLN A 212 -6.47 13.05 13.82
N TYR A 213 -5.85 12.20 14.65
CA TYR A 213 -5.69 10.77 14.35
C TYR A 213 -6.33 9.85 15.37
N VAL A 214 -6.57 10.26 16.61
CA VAL A 214 -7.09 9.35 17.63
C VAL A 214 -8.47 8.78 17.25
N SER A 215 -8.67 7.49 17.50
CA SER A 215 -9.96 6.82 17.35
C SER A 215 -10.73 6.78 18.69
N GLY A 216 -11.98 6.34 18.68
CA GLY A 216 -12.71 6.06 19.93
C GLY A 216 -12.03 5.04 20.84
N PHE A 217 -11.35 4.03 20.28
CA PHE A 217 -10.57 3.07 21.07
C PHE A 217 -9.25 3.69 21.56
N GLY A 218 -8.65 4.61 20.80
CA GLY A 218 -7.51 5.40 21.24
C GLY A 218 -7.84 6.26 22.46
N LEU A 219 -9.00 6.92 22.47
CA LEU A 219 -9.49 7.68 23.63
C LEU A 219 -9.76 6.79 24.84
N PHE A 220 -10.27 5.57 24.62
CA PHE A 220 -10.39 4.57 25.67
C PHE A 220 -9.03 4.18 26.26
N LEU A 221 -8.01 3.96 25.41
CA LEU A 221 -6.65 3.70 25.88
C LEU A 221 -6.08 4.90 26.66
N LEU A 222 -6.36 6.13 26.23
CA LEU A 222 -5.89 7.34 26.89
C LEU A 222 -6.41 7.46 28.34
N SER A 223 -7.56 6.86 28.66
CA SER A 223 -8.09 6.84 30.04
C SER A 223 -7.36 5.88 30.99
N PHE A 224 -6.39 5.11 30.51
CA PHE A 224 -5.63 4.19 31.35
C PHE A 224 -4.61 4.94 32.23
N PRO A 225 -4.18 4.33 33.36
CA PRO A 225 -3.20 4.94 34.25
C PRO A 225 -1.90 5.33 33.52
N PRO A 226 -1.26 6.47 33.86
CA PRO A 226 -0.03 6.93 33.19
C PRO A 226 1.09 5.90 33.17
N LEU A 227 1.22 5.08 34.22
CA LEU A 227 2.22 4.01 34.28
C LEU A 227 2.05 2.97 33.16
N LEU A 228 0.81 2.65 32.79
CA LEU A 228 0.53 1.71 31.72
C LEU A 228 0.85 2.33 30.36
N LEU A 229 0.47 3.60 30.12
CA LEU A 229 0.83 4.32 28.90
C LEU A 229 2.35 4.40 28.72
N LYS A 230 3.08 4.65 29.81
CA LYS A 230 4.54 4.66 29.84
C LYS A 230 5.15 3.30 29.52
N ALA A 231 4.59 2.22 30.07
CA ALA A 231 4.99 0.86 29.73
C ALA A 231 4.76 0.58 28.23
N ILE A 232 3.65 1.03 27.65
CA ILE A 232 3.36 0.90 26.22
C ILE A 232 4.36 1.71 25.38
N THR A 233 4.71 2.94 25.79
CA THR A 233 5.72 3.77 25.11
C THR A 233 7.05 3.05 24.97
N PHE A 234 7.60 2.57 26.09
CA PHE A 234 8.87 1.84 26.06
C PHE A 234 8.75 0.51 25.31
N SER A 235 7.64 -0.21 25.47
CA SER A 235 7.41 -1.48 24.75
C SER A 235 7.45 -1.25 23.23
N ALA A 236 6.76 -0.21 22.74
CA ALA A 236 6.77 0.14 21.33
C ALA A 236 8.18 0.51 20.84
N LEU A 237 8.90 1.35 21.60
CA LEU A 237 10.25 1.78 21.24
C LEU A 237 11.25 0.62 21.19
N TRP A 238 11.27 -0.24 22.21
CA TRP A 238 12.10 -1.44 22.24
C TRP A 238 11.76 -2.41 21.11
N PHE A 239 10.46 -2.58 20.83
CA PHE A 239 9.99 -3.45 19.77
C PHE A 239 10.37 -2.93 18.38
N GLU A 240 10.34 -1.62 18.12
CA GLU A 240 10.80 -1.04 16.86
C GLU A 240 12.32 -1.23 16.64
N TRP A 241 13.13 -1.18 17.71
CA TRP A 241 14.57 -1.44 17.63
C TRP A 241 14.92 -2.91 17.37
N ILE A 242 14.32 -3.82 18.13
CA ILE A 242 14.76 -5.23 18.20
C ILE A 242 13.87 -6.15 17.37
N GLY A 243 12.57 -5.86 17.32
CA GLY A 243 11.57 -6.70 16.68
C GLY A 243 11.92 -7.10 15.25
N PRO A 244 12.35 -6.17 14.37
CA PRO A 244 12.69 -6.51 12.99
C PRO A 244 13.88 -7.48 12.87
N LEU A 245 14.82 -7.46 13.82
CA LEU A 245 16.02 -8.30 13.79
C LEU A 245 15.71 -9.79 14.00
N MET A 246 14.55 -10.12 14.55
CA MET A 246 14.12 -11.51 14.74
C MET A 246 14.09 -12.32 13.44
N ILE A 247 13.89 -11.68 12.29
CA ILE A 247 13.82 -12.35 10.98
C ILE A 247 15.18 -12.96 10.55
N PHE A 248 16.28 -12.48 11.13
CA PHE A 248 17.64 -12.91 10.86
C PHE A 248 18.16 -13.95 11.84
N ILE A 249 17.39 -14.29 12.90
CA ILE A 249 17.80 -15.30 13.88
C ILE A 249 18.01 -16.64 13.15
N PRO A 250 19.23 -17.22 13.16
CA PRO A 250 19.53 -18.36 12.31
C PRO A 250 18.95 -19.66 12.87
N PHE A 251 18.92 -19.86 14.19
CA PHE A 251 18.36 -21.09 14.78
C PHE A 251 16.84 -20.99 14.87
N ARG A 252 16.13 -22.09 14.53
CA ARG A 252 14.66 -22.10 14.44
C ARG A 252 14.11 -20.88 13.68
N ASN A 253 14.76 -20.48 12.60
CA ASN A 253 14.47 -19.22 11.89
C ASN A 253 12.99 -19.06 11.52
N SER A 254 12.35 -20.15 11.05
CA SER A 254 10.91 -20.12 10.71
C SER A 254 10.01 -19.77 11.91
N PHE A 255 10.37 -20.20 13.12
CA PHE A 255 9.64 -19.86 14.34
C PHE A 255 9.77 -18.36 14.64
N PHE A 256 11.00 -17.84 14.72
CA PHE A 256 11.23 -16.41 15.01
C PHE A 256 10.69 -15.49 13.93
N ARG A 257 10.76 -15.89 12.65
CA ARG A 257 10.07 -15.18 11.56
C ARG A 257 8.56 -15.13 11.77
N CYS A 258 7.92 -16.24 12.14
CA CYS A 258 6.50 -16.24 12.45
C CYS A 258 6.17 -15.36 13.66
N VAL A 259 6.98 -15.42 14.73
CA VAL A 259 6.83 -14.54 15.89
C VAL A 259 6.92 -13.07 15.46
N ALA A 260 7.93 -12.70 14.67
CA ALA A 260 8.06 -11.34 14.14
C ALA A 260 6.82 -10.92 13.33
N ILE A 261 6.42 -11.73 12.35
CA ILE A 261 5.27 -11.43 11.49
C ILE A 261 3.99 -11.23 12.32
N VAL A 262 3.70 -12.15 13.25
CA VAL A 262 2.50 -12.07 14.10
C VAL A 262 2.58 -10.84 15.01
N SER A 263 3.71 -10.61 15.68
CA SER A 263 3.86 -9.45 16.57
C SER A 263 3.74 -8.12 15.83
N PHE A 264 4.30 -7.99 14.62
CA PHE A 264 4.12 -6.77 13.81
C PHE A 264 2.71 -6.63 13.27
N ILE A 265 2.04 -7.71 12.88
CA ILE A 265 0.62 -7.65 12.50
C ILE A 265 -0.21 -7.16 13.69
N LEU A 266 0.02 -7.71 14.89
CA LEU A 266 -0.68 -7.27 16.11
C LEU A 266 -0.37 -5.82 16.47
N LEU A 267 0.88 -5.36 16.30
CA LEU A 267 1.24 -3.96 16.45
C LEU A 267 0.42 -3.06 15.53
N HIS A 268 0.35 -3.39 14.23
CA HIS A 268 -0.43 -2.62 13.26
C HIS A 268 -1.94 -2.71 13.48
N VAL A 269 -2.45 -3.82 14.02
CA VAL A 269 -3.85 -3.92 14.46
C VAL A 269 -4.08 -2.97 15.64
N GLY A 270 -3.15 -2.93 16.60
CA GLY A 270 -3.20 -1.97 17.71
C GLY A 270 -3.19 -0.51 17.24
N PHE A 271 -2.34 -0.19 16.26
CA PHE A 271 -2.32 1.15 15.66
C PHE A 271 -3.61 1.47 14.91
N GLU A 272 -4.14 0.57 14.09
CA GLU A 272 -5.39 0.80 13.37
C GLU A 272 -6.59 0.95 14.31
N LEU A 273 -6.60 0.19 15.41
CA LEU A 273 -7.63 0.35 16.44
C LEU A 273 -7.49 1.69 17.14
N SER A 274 -6.28 2.17 17.43
CA SER A 274 -6.06 3.38 18.22
C SER A 274 -6.06 4.67 17.41
N PHE A 275 -5.72 4.59 16.12
CA PHE A 275 -5.47 5.71 15.24
C PHE A 275 -6.08 5.51 13.84
N GLU A 276 -6.61 6.57 13.26
CA GLU A 276 -7.07 6.62 11.87
C GLU A 276 -5.91 6.99 10.92
N LEU A 277 -5.02 6.03 10.63
CA LEU A 277 -3.80 6.22 9.83
C LEU A 277 -3.96 5.87 8.33
N GLY A 278 -5.20 5.69 7.86
CA GLY A 278 -5.50 5.34 6.48
C GLY A 278 -4.89 3.99 6.07
N VAL A 279 -4.26 3.92 4.90
CA VAL A 279 -3.74 2.66 4.35
C VAL A 279 -2.43 2.17 5.01
N LEU A 280 -1.84 2.93 5.95
CA LEU A 280 -0.52 2.65 6.52
C LEU A 280 -0.44 1.28 7.20
N SER A 281 -1.40 0.98 8.08
CA SER A 281 -1.43 -0.25 8.89
C SER A 281 -1.52 -1.48 7.98
N PHE A 282 -2.46 -1.46 7.03
CA PHE A 282 -2.69 -2.55 6.08
C PHE A 282 -1.52 -2.75 5.12
N LEU A 283 -0.90 -1.66 4.65
CA LEU A 283 0.32 -1.71 3.83
C LEU A 283 1.47 -2.38 4.57
N SER A 284 1.66 -2.02 5.84
CA SER A 284 2.70 -2.60 6.67
C SER A 284 2.43 -4.09 6.92
N MET A 285 1.20 -4.47 7.26
CA MET A 285 0.80 -5.88 7.40
C MET A 285 1.08 -6.67 6.12
N ALA A 286 0.66 -6.16 4.95
CA ALA A 286 0.90 -6.81 3.65
C ALA A 286 2.39 -7.01 3.36
N THR A 287 3.22 -6.05 3.76
CA THR A 287 4.68 -6.11 3.61
C THR A 287 5.30 -7.20 4.48
N TRP A 288 4.84 -7.37 5.72
CA TRP A 288 5.27 -8.46 6.61
C TRP A 288 4.90 -9.85 6.09
N LEU A 289 3.77 -9.99 5.39
CA LEU A 289 3.37 -11.27 4.78
C LEU A 289 4.35 -11.78 3.71
N ALA A 290 5.19 -10.91 3.14
CA ALA A 290 6.27 -11.31 2.22
C ALA A 290 7.29 -12.27 2.88
N LEU A 291 7.41 -12.21 4.21
CA LEU A 291 8.38 -12.98 4.99
C LEU A 291 7.85 -14.33 5.49
N LEU A 292 6.58 -14.67 5.20
CA LEU A 292 5.98 -15.94 5.61
C LEU A 292 6.86 -17.12 5.17
N PRO A 293 7.30 -18.01 6.08
CA PRO A 293 8.25 -19.04 5.75
C PRO A 293 7.56 -20.24 5.09
N SER A 294 8.34 -21.00 4.31
CA SER A 294 7.86 -22.19 3.59
C SER A 294 7.05 -23.21 4.42
N PRO A 295 7.39 -23.53 5.69
CA PRO A 295 6.63 -24.51 6.47
C PRO A 295 5.17 -24.13 6.69
N VAL A 296 4.85 -22.82 6.79
CA VAL A 296 3.46 -22.35 6.92
C VAL A 296 2.64 -22.76 5.69
N TRP A 297 3.19 -22.49 4.51
CA TRP A 297 2.56 -22.83 3.25
C TRP A 297 2.50 -24.33 2.98
N ASP A 298 3.50 -25.10 3.41
CA ASP A 298 3.49 -26.55 3.27
C ASP A 298 2.46 -27.19 4.18
N GLY A 299 2.34 -26.69 5.42
CA GLY A 299 1.29 -27.08 6.36
C GLY A 299 -0.10 -26.80 5.79
N LEU A 300 -0.29 -25.61 5.20
CA LEU A 300 -1.54 -25.26 4.52
C LEU A 300 -1.80 -26.19 3.32
N ALA A 301 -0.80 -26.42 2.46
CA ALA A 301 -0.94 -27.31 1.31
C ALA A 301 -1.29 -28.75 1.73
N LYS A 302 -0.72 -29.24 2.83
CA LYS A 302 -1.04 -30.57 3.39
C LYS A 302 -2.49 -30.64 3.88
N ARG A 303 -2.95 -29.63 4.64
CA ARG A 303 -4.35 -29.55 5.11
C ARG A 303 -5.35 -29.48 3.94
N LEU A 304 -4.94 -28.82 2.86
CA LEU A 304 -5.75 -28.64 1.66
C LEU A 304 -5.71 -29.84 0.69
N ASN A 305 -4.90 -30.87 0.96
CA ASN A 305 -4.75 -32.03 0.07
C ASN A 305 -5.82 -33.10 0.35
N THR A 306 -7.08 -32.78 0.02
CA THR A 306 -8.23 -33.69 0.20
C THR A 306 -8.43 -34.63 -0.99
N ASP A 307 -9.12 -35.75 -0.79
CA ASP A 307 -9.48 -36.69 -1.87
C ASP A 307 -10.23 -35.99 -3.01
N LYS A 308 -11.13 -35.08 -2.65
CA LYS A 308 -11.90 -34.29 -3.60
C LYS A 308 -11.01 -33.51 -4.58
N ARG A 309 -9.92 -32.93 -4.08
CA ARG A 309 -8.96 -32.16 -4.88
C ARG A 309 -7.95 -33.06 -5.61
N ARG A 310 -7.54 -34.16 -4.99
CA ARG A 310 -6.63 -35.15 -5.62
C ARG A 310 -7.28 -35.83 -6.82
N GLY A 311 -8.57 -36.16 -6.72
CA GLY A 311 -9.32 -36.80 -7.79
C GLY A 311 -9.82 -35.87 -8.88
N LEU A 312 -9.75 -34.54 -8.69
CA LEU A 312 -10.20 -33.57 -9.68
C LEU A 312 -9.38 -33.65 -10.98
N ARG A 313 -10.06 -33.80 -12.11
CA ARG A 313 -9.47 -33.72 -13.46
C ARG A 313 -10.26 -32.73 -14.30
N ILE A 314 -9.55 -31.91 -15.08
CA ILE A 314 -10.16 -30.91 -15.94
C ILE A 314 -9.75 -31.20 -17.39
N TYR A 315 -10.73 -31.43 -18.25
CA TYR A 315 -10.54 -31.68 -19.67
C TYR A 315 -10.98 -30.47 -20.47
N TYR A 316 -10.14 -30.06 -21.43
CA TYR A 316 -10.40 -28.93 -22.31
C TYR A 316 -10.24 -29.33 -23.77
N ASP A 317 -10.87 -28.55 -24.64
CA ASP A 317 -10.77 -28.71 -26.08
C ASP A 317 -9.36 -28.32 -26.58
N ALA A 318 -8.63 -29.28 -27.13
CA ALA A 318 -7.29 -29.12 -27.69
C ALA A 318 -7.20 -28.06 -28.79
N ASP A 319 -8.20 -28.00 -29.65
CA ASP A 319 -8.24 -27.12 -30.83
C ASP A 319 -8.64 -25.68 -30.47
N CYS A 320 -9.05 -25.47 -29.22
CA CYS A 320 -9.46 -24.18 -28.69
C CYS A 320 -8.36 -23.54 -27.82
N GLY A 321 -7.54 -22.68 -28.44
CA GLY A 321 -6.49 -21.92 -27.73
C GLY A 321 -7.03 -21.02 -26.60
N PHE A 322 -8.27 -20.54 -26.69
CA PHE A 322 -8.97 -19.84 -25.62
C PHE A 322 -9.22 -20.77 -24.42
N CYS A 323 -9.78 -21.96 -24.67
CA CYS A 323 -10.17 -22.94 -23.66
C CYS A 323 -8.95 -23.38 -22.85
N LYS A 324 -7.82 -23.64 -23.53
CA LYS A 324 -6.54 -23.95 -22.89
C LYS A 324 -6.09 -22.86 -21.92
N LYS A 325 -6.14 -21.58 -22.31
CA LYS A 325 -5.76 -20.47 -21.43
C LYS A 325 -6.68 -20.36 -20.21
N VAL A 326 -7.99 -20.49 -20.42
CA VAL A 326 -8.99 -20.38 -19.36
C VAL A 326 -8.80 -21.45 -18.29
N VAL A 327 -8.61 -22.72 -18.65
CA VAL A 327 -8.41 -23.77 -17.64
C VAL A 327 -7.11 -23.60 -16.84
N HIS A 328 -6.05 -23.09 -17.48
CA HIS A 328 -4.80 -22.73 -16.80
C HIS A 328 -5.00 -21.58 -15.79
N LEU A 329 -5.78 -20.56 -16.17
CA LEU A 329 -6.13 -19.44 -15.30
C LEU A 329 -7.01 -19.90 -14.14
N ILE A 330 -8.07 -20.67 -14.41
CA ILE A 330 -8.98 -21.21 -13.39
C ILE A 330 -8.20 -22.01 -12.35
N ARG A 331 -7.33 -22.94 -12.78
CA ARG A 331 -6.49 -23.73 -11.87
C ARG A 331 -5.64 -22.87 -10.95
N THR A 332 -5.06 -21.80 -11.49
CA THR A 332 -4.15 -20.91 -10.76
C THR A 332 -4.91 -19.98 -9.80
N VAL A 333 -5.95 -19.29 -10.27
CA VAL A 333 -6.74 -18.33 -9.49
C VAL A 333 -7.49 -19.03 -8.35
N LEU A 334 -8.03 -20.23 -8.61
CA LEU A 334 -8.75 -20.99 -7.60
C LEU A 334 -7.83 -21.75 -6.63
N ILE A 335 -6.51 -21.64 -6.77
CA ILE A 335 -5.50 -22.31 -5.92
C ILE A 335 -5.77 -23.82 -5.88
N LEU A 336 -5.80 -24.42 -7.06
CA LEU A 336 -5.94 -25.87 -7.28
C LEU A 336 -4.63 -26.43 -7.84
N PRO A 337 -3.51 -26.34 -7.09
CA PRO A 337 -2.22 -26.78 -7.57
C PRO A 337 -2.27 -28.29 -7.86
N ARG A 338 -1.56 -28.73 -8.90
CA ARG A 338 -1.43 -30.13 -9.32
C ARG A 338 -2.67 -30.76 -9.97
N THR A 339 -3.79 -30.04 -10.11
CA THR A 339 -4.92 -30.54 -10.92
C THR A 339 -4.47 -30.80 -12.36
N PRO A 340 -4.62 -32.05 -12.87
CA PRO A 340 -4.33 -32.38 -14.25
C PRO A 340 -5.23 -31.57 -15.19
N LEU A 341 -4.61 -30.93 -16.19
CA LEU A 341 -5.29 -30.29 -17.30
C LEU A 341 -5.03 -31.14 -18.53
N LEU A 342 -6.05 -31.88 -18.96
CA LEU A 342 -5.95 -32.92 -19.98
C LEU A 342 -6.69 -32.47 -21.25
N MET A 343 -6.28 -32.97 -22.41
CA MET A 343 -7.02 -32.75 -23.66
C MET A 343 -8.20 -33.72 -23.69
N ALA A 344 -9.39 -33.23 -24.04
CA ALA A 344 -10.58 -34.07 -24.13
C ALA A 344 -10.43 -35.14 -25.23
N GLN A 345 -9.73 -34.80 -26.31
CA GLN A 345 -9.46 -35.65 -27.46
C GLN A 345 -8.62 -36.90 -27.13
N ASP A 346 -7.87 -36.90 -26.01
CA ASP A 346 -7.08 -38.06 -25.58
C ASP A 346 -7.95 -39.20 -24.97
N ASP A 347 -9.24 -38.94 -24.70
CA ASP A 347 -10.19 -39.91 -24.14
C ASP A 347 -11.51 -39.86 -24.93
N ALA A 348 -11.80 -40.93 -25.68
CA ALA A 348 -12.97 -41.00 -26.57
C ALA A 348 -14.31 -40.75 -25.86
N SER A 349 -14.45 -41.19 -24.60
CA SER A 349 -15.67 -41.00 -23.82
C SER A 349 -15.84 -39.54 -23.38
N ILE A 350 -14.73 -38.89 -23.02
CA ILE A 350 -14.74 -37.47 -22.64
C ILE A 350 -14.91 -36.57 -23.87
N CYS A 351 -14.30 -36.92 -25.00
CA CYS A 351 -14.43 -36.19 -26.26
C CYS A 351 -15.89 -36.17 -26.74
N ALA A 352 -16.55 -37.34 -26.74
CA ALA A 352 -17.96 -37.46 -27.11
C ALA A 352 -18.86 -36.59 -26.23
N ASP A 353 -18.64 -36.59 -24.91
CA ASP A 353 -19.36 -35.73 -23.97
C ASP A 353 -19.13 -34.23 -24.21
N MET A 354 -17.88 -33.85 -24.50
CA MET A 354 -17.48 -32.47 -24.76
C MET A 354 -18.17 -31.91 -26.00
N GLU A 355 -18.19 -32.69 -27.08
CA GLU A 355 -18.84 -32.34 -28.35
C GLU A 355 -20.36 -32.29 -28.21
N ALA A 356 -20.96 -33.36 -27.68
CA ALA A 356 -22.41 -33.46 -27.51
C ALA A 356 -22.98 -32.33 -26.64
N LYS A 357 -22.25 -31.90 -25.61
CA LYS A 357 -22.70 -30.85 -24.68
C LYS A 357 -22.13 -29.46 -25.00
N ASN A 358 -21.30 -29.34 -26.04
CA ASN A 358 -20.53 -28.15 -26.40
C ASN A 358 -19.86 -27.49 -25.17
N SER A 359 -19.12 -28.27 -24.40
CA SER A 359 -18.66 -27.88 -23.06
C SER A 359 -17.34 -28.54 -22.70
N TRP A 360 -16.46 -27.84 -21.98
CA TRP A 360 -15.40 -28.49 -21.20
C TRP A 360 -15.97 -29.53 -20.21
N VAL A 361 -15.14 -30.50 -19.81
CA VAL A 361 -15.57 -31.61 -18.93
C VAL A 361 -14.73 -31.60 -17.66
N VAL A 362 -15.39 -31.54 -16.51
CA VAL A 362 -14.73 -31.66 -15.21
C VAL A 362 -15.15 -32.98 -14.58
N VAL A 363 -14.18 -33.77 -14.13
CA VAL A 363 -14.41 -35.07 -13.49
C VAL A 363 -14.00 -34.96 -12.02
N ASP A 364 -14.89 -35.38 -11.13
CA ASP A 364 -14.60 -35.43 -9.69
C ASP A 364 -13.88 -36.70 -9.24
N TRP A 365 -13.66 -36.80 -7.93
CA TRP A 365 -12.98 -37.93 -7.31
C TRP A 365 -13.79 -39.24 -7.32
N GLN A 366 -15.09 -39.17 -7.61
CA GLN A 366 -16.00 -40.32 -7.73
C GLN A 366 -16.23 -40.72 -9.20
N GLY A 367 -15.71 -39.94 -10.16
CA GLY A 367 -15.92 -40.15 -11.59
C GLY A 367 -17.15 -39.44 -12.15
N ASN A 368 -17.87 -38.62 -11.36
CA ASN A 368 -18.99 -37.84 -11.86
C ASN A 368 -18.48 -36.72 -12.79
N ARG A 369 -19.22 -36.48 -13.87
CA ARG A 369 -18.88 -35.50 -14.91
C ARG A 369 -19.77 -34.27 -14.80
N TYR A 370 -19.14 -33.10 -14.79
CA TYR A 370 -19.78 -31.79 -14.73
C TYR A 370 -19.51 -31.00 -16.01
N PHE A 371 -20.50 -30.19 -16.42
CA PHE A 371 -20.49 -29.47 -17.70
C PHE A 371 -20.88 -27.99 -17.51
N LYS A 372 -20.56 -27.17 -18.52
CA LYS A 372 -20.90 -25.76 -18.68
C LYS A 372 -20.59 -24.95 -17.40
N PHE A 373 -21.58 -24.21 -16.90
CA PHE A 373 -21.45 -23.38 -15.71
C PHE A 373 -21.46 -24.18 -14.40
N GLU A 374 -22.12 -25.35 -14.36
CA GLU A 374 -22.07 -26.22 -13.18
C GLU A 374 -20.65 -26.75 -12.95
N ALA A 375 -19.90 -27.05 -14.01
CA ALA A 375 -18.48 -27.37 -13.90
C ALA A 375 -17.69 -26.22 -13.24
N ILE A 376 -18.00 -24.96 -13.58
CA ILE A 376 -17.35 -23.80 -12.94
C ILE A 376 -17.72 -23.75 -11.45
N ALA A 377 -19.01 -23.88 -11.13
CA ALA A 377 -19.48 -23.88 -9.74
C ALA A 377 -18.84 -25.01 -8.91
N TYR A 378 -18.69 -26.20 -9.50
CA TYR A 378 -18.04 -27.33 -8.87
C TYR A 378 -16.54 -27.08 -8.62
N VAL A 379 -15.79 -26.62 -9.61
CA VAL A 379 -14.36 -26.30 -9.42
C VAL A 379 -14.17 -25.15 -8.41
N VAL A 380 -15.03 -24.13 -8.43
CA VAL A 380 -15.04 -23.05 -7.43
C VAL A 380 -15.29 -23.59 -6.03
N SER A 381 -16.19 -24.56 -5.86
CA SER A 381 -16.48 -25.19 -4.56
C SER A 381 -15.25 -25.86 -3.92
N LEU A 382 -14.28 -26.26 -4.75
CA LEU A 382 -13.03 -26.85 -4.30
C LEU A 382 -11.98 -25.79 -3.96
N SER A 383 -12.16 -24.51 -4.28
CA SER A 383 -11.18 -23.45 -3.98
C SER A 383 -11.10 -23.17 -2.47
N PRO A 384 -9.89 -22.99 -1.90
CA PRO A 384 -9.76 -22.64 -0.48
C PRO A 384 -10.21 -21.20 -0.18
N LEU A 385 -10.15 -20.29 -1.16
CA LEU A 385 -10.54 -18.89 -0.98
C LEU A 385 -11.97 -18.63 -1.45
N PHE A 386 -12.38 -19.24 -2.56
CA PHE A 386 -13.63 -18.91 -3.24
C PHE A 386 -14.72 -19.98 -3.07
N GLY A 387 -14.48 -21.03 -2.28
CA GLY A 387 -15.41 -22.14 -2.09
C GLY A 387 -16.82 -21.70 -1.64
N PHE A 388 -16.90 -20.63 -0.84
CA PHE A 388 -18.19 -20.09 -0.38
C PHE A 388 -19.06 -19.56 -1.54
N LEU A 389 -18.46 -19.07 -2.62
CA LEU A 389 -19.18 -18.56 -3.79
C LEU A 389 -19.91 -19.67 -4.54
N ALA A 390 -19.53 -20.93 -4.40
CA ALA A 390 -20.20 -22.02 -5.10
C ALA A 390 -21.69 -22.13 -4.76
N LYS A 391 -22.09 -21.77 -3.53
CA LYS A 391 -23.51 -21.72 -3.14
C LYS A 391 -24.26 -20.64 -3.92
N VAL A 392 -23.63 -19.48 -4.10
CA VAL A 392 -24.18 -18.36 -4.89
C VAL A 392 -24.24 -18.74 -6.37
N LEU A 393 -23.19 -19.36 -6.91
CA LEU A 393 -23.14 -19.78 -8.31
C LEU A 393 -24.21 -20.84 -8.64
N ARG A 394 -24.56 -21.70 -7.69
CA ARG A 394 -25.62 -22.72 -7.81
C ARG A 394 -27.03 -22.20 -7.52
N TRP A 395 -27.17 -20.94 -7.12
CA TRP A 395 -28.49 -20.34 -6.97
C TRP A 395 -29.17 -20.28 -8.36
N ARG A 396 -30.41 -20.77 -8.46
CA ARG A 396 -31.08 -21.02 -9.75
C ARG A 396 -31.00 -19.85 -10.74
N PRO A 397 -31.26 -18.58 -10.34
CA PRO A 397 -31.13 -17.44 -11.25
C PRO A 397 -29.70 -17.25 -11.78
N VAL A 398 -28.69 -17.38 -10.91
CA VAL A 398 -27.28 -17.23 -11.27
C VAL A 398 -26.83 -18.38 -12.17
N MET A 399 -27.23 -19.61 -11.86
CA MET A 399 -26.93 -20.80 -12.67
C MET A 399 -27.52 -20.67 -14.09
N ALA A 400 -28.76 -20.20 -14.22
CA ALA A 400 -29.41 -19.99 -15.51
C ALA A 400 -28.69 -18.92 -16.35
N VAL A 401 -28.41 -17.76 -15.75
CA VAL A 401 -27.66 -16.66 -16.42
C VAL A 401 -26.25 -17.11 -16.79
N GLY A 402 -25.54 -17.75 -15.86
CA GLY A 402 -24.18 -18.24 -16.07
C GLY A 402 -24.08 -19.31 -17.15
N THR A 403 -25.06 -20.20 -17.24
CA THR A 403 -25.13 -21.23 -18.30
C THR A 403 -25.36 -20.59 -19.66
N ARG A 404 -26.29 -19.63 -19.78
CA ARG A 404 -26.52 -18.88 -21.02
C ARG A 404 -25.28 -18.09 -21.45
N PHE A 405 -24.60 -17.46 -20.51
CA PHE A 405 -23.34 -16.77 -20.77
C PHE A 405 -22.25 -17.74 -21.25
N TYR A 406 -22.12 -18.90 -20.61
CA TYR A 406 -21.19 -19.95 -21.03
C TYR A 406 -21.48 -20.42 -22.46
N GLU A 407 -22.75 -20.73 -22.78
CA GLU A 407 -23.16 -21.19 -24.10
C GLU A 407 -22.90 -20.15 -25.19
N THR A 408 -23.08 -18.87 -24.85
CA THR A 408 -22.74 -17.75 -25.74
C THR A 408 -21.24 -17.74 -26.06
N ILE A 409 -20.36 -17.91 -25.07
CA ILE A 409 -18.91 -18.01 -25.28
C ILE A 409 -18.55 -19.28 -26.05
N ALA A 410 -19.14 -20.42 -25.70
CA ALA A 410 -18.85 -21.72 -26.30
C ALA A 410 -19.23 -21.74 -27.79
N SER A 411 -20.27 -21.01 -28.18
CA SER A 411 -20.67 -20.83 -29.59
C SER A 411 -19.82 -19.79 -30.33
N ASN A 412 -19.09 -18.93 -29.60
CA ASN A 412 -18.29 -17.83 -30.15
C ASN A 412 -16.80 -17.92 -29.75
N ARG A 413 -16.24 -19.13 -29.63
CA ARG A 413 -14.86 -19.37 -29.17
C ARG A 413 -13.80 -18.57 -29.94
N ARG A 414 -14.02 -18.33 -31.25
CA ARG A 414 -13.12 -17.52 -32.08
C ARG A 414 -13.06 -16.06 -31.62
N ALA A 415 -14.21 -15.45 -31.33
CA ALA A 415 -14.29 -14.09 -30.81
C ALA A 415 -13.69 -13.99 -29.39
N ALA A 416 -13.99 -14.95 -28.52
CA ALA A 416 -13.39 -15.06 -27.19
C ALA A 416 -11.86 -15.24 -27.26
N GLY A 417 -11.36 -15.93 -28.28
CA GLY A 417 -9.94 -16.05 -28.59
C GLY A 417 -9.25 -14.71 -28.86
N MET A 418 -9.95 -13.75 -29.47
CA MET A 418 -9.41 -12.40 -29.72
C MET A 418 -9.19 -11.63 -28.41
N LEU A 419 -10.12 -11.73 -27.45
CA LEU A 419 -10.00 -11.07 -26.13
C LEU A 419 -8.81 -11.60 -25.32
N THR A 420 -8.50 -12.89 -25.44
CA THR A 420 -7.36 -13.52 -24.74
C THR A 420 -6.06 -13.50 -25.55
N LYS A 421 -6.02 -12.88 -26.74
CA LYS A 421 -4.82 -12.77 -27.58
C LYS A 421 -3.60 -12.16 -26.86
N PRO A 422 -3.75 -11.13 -25.98
CA PRO A 422 -2.62 -10.58 -25.22
C PRO A 422 -2.02 -11.55 -24.18
N LEU A 423 -2.79 -12.57 -23.78
CA LEU A 423 -2.36 -13.60 -22.84
C LEU A 423 -1.55 -14.67 -23.59
N LYS A 424 -0.23 -14.54 -23.56
CA LYS A 424 0.70 -15.44 -24.26
C LYS A 424 1.36 -16.40 -23.27
N PHE A 425 1.46 -17.66 -23.67
CA PHE A 425 2.28 -18.66 -23.00
C PHE A 425 3.76 -18.28 -23.12
N ARG A 426 4.49 -18.26 -21.99
CA ARG A 426 5.89 -17.84 -21.92
C ARG A 426 6.64 -18.59 -20.83
N PRO A 427 7.93 -18.91 -21.02
CA PRO A 427 8.71 -19.50 -19.95
C PRO A 427 9.00 -18.45 -18.87
N ILE A 428 8.85 -18.85 -17.60
CA ILE A 428 9.31 -18.09 -16.44
C ILE A 428 10.61 -18.73 -15.94
N GLU A 429 11.65 -17.91 -15.83
CA GLU A 429 12.87 -18.27 -15.14
C GLU A 429 13.05 -17.43 -13.89
N VAL A 430 13.26 -18.10 -12.76
CA VAL A 430 13.59 -17.45 -11.49
C VAL A 430 15.05 -17.80 -11.17
N ARG A 431 15.96 -16.95 -11.65
CA ARG A 431 17.40 -17.12 -11.46
C ARG A 431 18.02 -15.81 -10.97
N PRO A 432 18.92 -15.85 -9.98
CA PRO A 432 19.62 -14.66 -9.53
C PRO A 432 20.56 -14.16 -10.63
N SER A 433 20.38 -12.91 -11.06
CA SER A 433 21.34 -12.22 -11.94
C SER A 433 22.42 -11.56 -11.10
N ARG A 434 23.69 -11.82 -11.42
CA ARG A 434 24.84 -11.21 -10.71
C ARG A 434 24.81 -9.69 -10.79
N LEU A 435 24.50 -9.15 -11.98
CA LEU A 435 24.39 -7.71 -12.19
C LEU A 435 23.23 -7.10 -11.38
N LEU A 436 22.04 -7.70 -11.44
CA LEU A 436 20.90 -7.19 -10.66
C LEU A 436 21.12 -7.30 -9.16
N ASN A 437 21.83 -8.34 -8.70
CA ASN A 437 22.22 -8.45 -7.29
C ASN A 437 23.19 -7.33 -6.89
N ALA A 438 24.22 -7.06 -7.70
CA ALA A 438 25.17 -5.97 -7.43
C ALA A 438 24.47 -4.61 -7.42
N ILE A 439 23.56 -4.35 -8.38
CA ILE A 439 22.76 -3.12 -8.43
C ILE A 439 21.87 -3.00 -7.20
N ALA A 440 21.14 -4.06 -6.82
CA ALA A 440 20.25 -4.02 -5.65
C ALA A 440 21.02 -3.75 -4.35
N LEU A 441 22.20 -4.36 -4.18
CA LEU A 441 23.06 -4.14 -3.01
C LEU A 441 23.68 -2.74 -2.99
N ALA A 442 24.10 -2.21 -4.15
CA ALA A 442 24.60 -0.85 -4.26
C ALA A 442 23.51 0.18 -3.93
N LEU A 443 22.28 -0.04 -4.42
CA LEU A 443 21.12 0.79 -4.10
C LEU A 443 20.74 0.68 -2.61
N LEU A 444 20.91 -0.49 -1.99
CA LEU A 444 20.65 -0.66 -0.56
C LEU A 444 21.68 0.10 0.28
N LEU A 445 22.96 0.05 -0.11
CA LEU A 445 23.99 0.87 0.54
C LEU A 445 23.69 2.36 0.36
N PHE A 446 23.23 2.75 -0.82
CA PHE A 446 22.82 4.12 -1.09
C PHE A 446 21.65 4.57 -0.20
N THR A 447 20.60 3.76 -0.06
CA THR A 447 19.47 4.09 0.83
C THR A 447 19.90 4.11 2.29
N PHE A 448 20.82 3.24 2.72
CA PHE A 448 21.40 3.31 4.07
C PHE A 448 22.10 4.66 4.32
N ILE A 449 22.98 5.07 3.40
CA ILE A 449 23.70 6.35 3.49
C ILE A 449 22.71 7.52 3.53
N TRP A 450 21.63 7.46 2.75
CA TRP A 450 20.60 8.50 2.75
C TRP A 450 19.87 8.60 4.10
N ASN A 451 19.48 7.47 4.68
CA ASN A 451 18.84 7.45 6.00
C ASN A 451 19.78 7.98 7.09
N LEU A 452 21.05 7.57 7.07
CA LEU A 452 22.07 8.07 7.98
C LEU A 452 22.28 9.59 7.83
N ARG A 453 22.33 10.10 6.60
CA ARG A 453 22.42 11.53 6.33
C ARG A 453 21.22 12.29 6.88
N SER A 454 20.01 11.78 6.64
CA SER A 454 18.76 12.41 7.07
C SER A 454 18.68 12.46 8.60
N PHE A 455 19.04 11.35 9.26
CA PHE A 455 19.10 11.26 10.71
C PHE A 455 20.12 12.23 11.30
N ALA A 456 21.35 12.23 10.77
CA ALA A 456 22.41 13.12 11.24
C ALA A 456 22.06 14.59 11.01
N ALA A 457 21.46 14.94 9.86
CA ALA A 457 21.03 16.29 9.56
C ALA A 457 19.92 16.77 10.51
N GLN A 458 18.87 15.98 10.73
CA GLN A 458 17.81 16.37 11.66
C GLN A 458 18.35 16.50 13.09
N THR A 459 19.19 15.55 13.54
CA THR A 459 19.78 15.62 14.88
C THR A 459 20.67 16.84 15.04
N PHE A 460 21.51 17.13 14.05
CA PHE A 460 22.40 18.29 14.04
C PHE A 460 21.61 19.61 14.11
N SER A 461 20.59 19.77 13.26
CA SER A 461 19.77 20.99 13.22
C SER A 461 18.90 21.23 14.45
N ARG A 462 18.59 20.19 15.24
CA ARG A 462 17.77 20.29 16.46
C ARG A 462 18.59 20.60 17.72
N ARG A 463 19.92 20.41 17.68
CA ARG A 463 20.76 20.66 18.85
C ARG A 463 20.88 22.17 19.08
N PRO A 464 20.68 22.65 20.31
CA PRO A 464 20.90 24.07 20.63
C PRO A 464 22.40 24.43 20.57
N ILE A 465 23.28 23.47 20.81
CA ILE A 465 24.73 23.66 20.83
C ILE A 465 25.38 22.57 19.96
N GLU A 466 26.28 22.98 19.07
CA GLU A 466 27.09 22.05 18.29
C GLU A 466 28.01 21.25 19.22
N LYS A 467 28.00 19.92 19.08
CA LYS A 467 28.89 19.01 19.82
C LYS A 467 29.92 18.42 18.86
N ASP A 468 31.15 18.23 19.31
CA ASP A 468 32.15 17.48 18.55
C ASP A 468 31.97 15.97 18.77
N ASP A 469 31.04 15.38 18.02
CA ASP A 469 30.72 13.96 18.10
C ASP A 469 30.48 13.34 16.72
N TRP A 470 30.18 12.04 16.73
CA TRP A 470 29.96 11.28 15.51
C TRP A 470 28.82 11.84 14.65
N ILE A 471 27.82 12.52 15.24
CA ILE A 471 26.69 13.11 14.50
C ILE A 471 27.16 14.32 13.71
N SER A 472 27.89 15.24 14.36
CA SER A 472 28.44 16.42 13.68
C SER A 472 29.48 16.02 12.62
N ALA A 473 30.34 15.05 12.92
CA ALA A 473 31.30 14.51 11.95
C ALA A 473 30.60 13.89 10.73
N THR A 474 29.55 13.08 10.97
CA THR A 474 28.76 12.44 9.90
C THR A 474 28.00 13.46 9.07
N HIS A 475 27.37 14.46 9.70
CA HIS A 475 26.66 15.54 9.01
C HIS A 475 27.61 16.32 8.08
N LYS A 476 28.77 16.74 8.59
CA LYS A 476 29.80 17.45 7.80
C LYS A 476 30.31 16.59 6.65
N PHE A 477 30.57 15.30 6.89
CA PHE A 477 31.07 14.37 5.88
C PHE A 477 30.04 14.13 4.75
N LEU A 478 28.80 13.80 5.10
CA LEU A 478 27.75 13.47 4.12
C LEU A 478 27.16 14.70 3.40
N ASN A 479 27.48 15.91 3.86
CA ASN A 479 27.18 17.16 3.15
C ASN A 479 28.34 17.67 2.29
N ARG A 480 29.43 16.92 2.13
CA ARG A 480 30.47 17.26 1.13
C ARG A 480 29.91 17.19 -0.29
N ARG A 481 30.46 18.00 -1.20
CA ARG A 481 30.06 18.07 -2.62
C ARG A 481 29.96 16.70 -3.30
N THR A 482 30.84 15.76 -2.95
CA THR A 482 30.85 14.40 -3.51
C THR A 482 29.54 13.65 -3.25
N PHE A 483 28.98 13.74 -2.04
CA PHE A 483 27.72 13.08 -1.69
C PHE A 483 26.51 13.85 -2.23
N GLN A 484 26.57 15.18 -2.23
CA GLN A 484 25.51 16.03 -2.81
C GLN A 484 25.30 15.77 -4.31
N ARG A 485 26.33 15.33 -5.05
CA ARG A 485 26.19 14.91 -6.45
C ARG A 485 25.25 13.71 -6.64
N LEU A 486 24.93 12.98 -5.58
CA LEU A 486 23.99 11.85 -5.62
C LEU A 486 22.54 12.26 -5.31
N ASP A 487 22.29 13.52 -4.89
CA ASP A 487 20.94 14.04 -4.60
C ASP A 487 19.98 13.93 -5.79
N PRO A 488 20.38 14.21 -7.04
CA PRO A 488 19.49 14.00 -8.18
C PRO A 488 19.02 12.55 -8.28
N VAL A 489 19.91 11.58 -8.02
CA VAL A 489 19.58 10.15 -8.14
C VAL A 489 18.56 9.74 -7.07
N SER A 490 18.73 10.16 -5.81
CA SER A 490 17.75 9.83 -4.75
C SER A 490 16.39 10.46 -5.04
N ARG A 491 16.36 11.73 -5.45
CA ARG A 491 15.12 12.48 -5.67
C ARG A 491 14.38 12.03 -6.94
N LEU A 492 15.10 11.73 -8.02
CA LEU A 492 14.53 11.16 -9.25
C LEU A 492 13.92 9.78 -9.00
N THR A 493 14.52 8.98 -8.12
CA THR A 493 14.00 7.64 -7.77
C THR A 493 13.10 7.67 -6.54
N ARG A 494 12.86 8.83 -5.93
CA ARG A 494 12.18 8.99 -4.64
C ARG A 494 12.67 8.01 -3.55
N LEU A 495 13.95 7.64 -3.63
CA LEU A 495 14.67 6.89 -2.60
C LEU A 495 15.21 7.80 -1.50
N ASP A 496 14.93 9.11 -1.59
CA ASP A 496 15.08 10.01 -0.47
C ASP A 496 14.04 9.66 0.62
N GLN A 497 14.48 8.81 1.55
CA GLN A 497 13.66 8.25 2.62
C GLN A 497 13.92 8.97 3.94
N SER A 498 12.87 9.17 4.74
CA SER A 498 12.96 9.59 6.13
C SER A 498 11.85 8.93 6.93
N TRP A 499 12.20 8.19 7.98
CA TRP A 499 11.25 7.38 8.76
C TRP A 499 10.88 8.05 10.07
N SER A 500 10.30 9.26 10.04
CA SER A 500 10.05 10.06 11.26
C SER A 500 8.58 10.08 11.70
N ILE A 501 7.91 8.93 11.71
CA ILE A 501 6.49 8.82 12.08
C ILE A 501 6.34 8.98 13.60
N PHE A 502 5.55 9.97 14.06
CA PHE A 502 5.48 10.37 15.48
C PHE A 502 6.85 10.66 16.09
N ALA A 503 7.76 11.16 15.26
CA ALA A 503 9.15 11.39 15.63
C ALA A 503 9.65 12.74 15.08
N PRO A 504 10.66 13.34 15.73
CA PRO A 504 11.32 12.87 16.95
C PRO A 504 10.42 12.93 18.18
N SER A 505 9.48 13.87 18.25
CA SER A 505 8.40 13.89 19.24
C SER A 505 7.07 13.62 18.54
N PRO A 506 6.08 13.02 19.23
CA PRO A 506 4.69 13.08 18.75
C PRO A 506 4.25 14.53 18.55
N PRO A 507 3.25 14.79 17.69
CA PRO A 507 2.65 16.12 17.56
C PRO A 507 2.21 16.65 18.93
N LEU A 508 2.55 17.90 19.20
CA LEU A 508 2.05 18.66 20.36
C LEU A 508 1.12 19.78 19.91
N ASP A 509 1.16 20.10 18.61
CA ASP A 509 0.43 21.15 17.91
C ASP A 509 -0.95 20.63 17.47
N ASP A 510 -1.83 20.34 18.43
CA ASP A 510 -3.22 19.98 18.15
C ASP A 510 -4.12 21.23 18.02
N GLY A 511 -5.33 21.02 17.52
CA GLY A 511 -6.30 22.10 17.33
C GLY A 511 -7.25 21.86 16.15
N TRP A 512 -8.10 22.85 15.87
CA TRP A 512 -9.06 22.75 14.76
C TRP A 512 -9.18 24.07 14.00
N HIS A 513 -9.67 23.98 12.77
CA HIS A 513 -9.91 25.14 11.93
C HIS A 513 -11.35 25.62 12.08
N VAL A 514 -11.52 26.94 12.10
CA VAL A 514 -12.83 27.62 11.99
C VAL A 514 -12.72 28.63 10.86
N ILE A 515 -13.70 28.65 9.94
CA ILE A 515 -13.73 29.59 8.82
C ILE A 515 -14.99 30.45 8.93
N GLU A 516 -14.83 31.65 9.47
CA GLU A 516 -15.89 32.62 9.67
C GLU A 516 -16.10 33.42 8.38
N GLY A 517 -17.20 33.15 7.68
CA GLY A 517 -17.56 33.75 6.40
C GLY A 517 -18.64 34.81 6.54
N LYS A 518 -18.46 35.94 5.85
CA LYS A 518 -19.46 36.99 5.68
C LYS A 518 -20.08 36.87 4.30
N LEU A 519 -21.39 36.68 4.25
CA LEU A 519 -22.14 36.63 3.00
C LEU A 519 -22.59 38.03 2.57
N LYS A 520 -22.89 38.22 1.28
CA LYS A 520 -23.35 39.50 0.70
C LYS A 520 -24.67 40.03 1.30
N ASN A 521 -25.47 39.19 1.94
CA ASN A 521 -26.67 39.60 2.69
C ASN A 521 -26.38 40.04 4.14
N GLY A 522 -25.11 40.05 4.56
CA GLY A 522 -24.66 40.41 5.90
C GLY A 522 -24.67 39.27 6.92
N SER A 523 -25.10 38.05 6.57
CA SER A 523 -25.08 36.94 7.53
C SER A 523 -23.68 36.35 7.70
N GLU A 524 -23.35 35.98 8.94
CA GLU A 524 -22.11 35.28 9.30
C GLU A 524 -22.34 33.77 9.41
N ILE A 525 -21.43 32.98 8.85
CA ILE A 525 -21.55 31.53 8.77
C ILE A 525 -20.21 30.83 9.00
N ASP A 526 -20.25 29.56 9.41
CA ASP A 526 -19.11 28.65 9.30
C ASP A 526 -19.04 28.06 7.89
N VAL A 527 -18.05 28.50 7.11
CA VAL A 527 -17.86 28.04 5.72
C VAL A 527 -17.39 26.58 5.69
N LEU A 528 -16.62 26.13 6.68
CA LEU A 528 -16.06 24.77 6.73
C LEU A 528 -17.14 23.73 7.06
N LEU A 529 -18.11 24.10 7.90
CA LEU A 529 -19.25 23.25 8.31
C LEU A 529 -20.50 23.43 7.42
N GLY A 530 -20.38 24.04 6.25
CA GLY A 530 -21.46 24.08 5.26
C GLY A 530 -22.53 25.15 5.52
N GLY A 531 -22.18 26.24 6.20
CA GLY A 531 -23.01 27.43 6.29
C GLY A 531 -23.89 27.56 7.54
N GLY A 532 -23.65 26.75 8.57
CA GLY A 532 -24.30 26.91 9.89
C GLY A 532 -23.75 28.11 10.67
N ALA A 533 -24.26 28.32 11.89
CA ALA A 533 -23.70 29.30 12.81
C ALA A 533 -22.24 28.98 13.13
N VAL A 534 -21.41 30.01 13.29
CA VAL A 534 -19.99 29.88 13.65
C VAL A 534 -19.89 29.20 15.01
N ASN A 535 -19.18 28.08 15.07
CA ASN A 535 -18.92 27.36 16.31
C ASN A 535 -17.43 27.36 16.61
N TRP A 536 -17.08 27.94 17.77
CA TRP A 536 -15.70 28.03 18.24
C TRP A 536 -15.30 26.83 19.10
N ASP A 537 -16.26 26.01 19.53
CA ASP A 537 -16.01 24.85 20.39
C ASP A 537 -15.25 23.75 19.65
N LYS A 538 -14.52 22.96 20.43
CA LYS A 538 -13.77 21.81 19.94
C LYS A 538 -14.70 20.80 19.25
N PRO A 539 -14.44 20.42 17.98
CA PRO A 539 -15.27 19.48 17.27
C PRO A 539 -15.13 18.07 17.86
N THR A 540 -16.26 17.39 18.00
CA THR A 540 -16.27 15.96 18.36
C THR A 540 -15.59 15.11 17.28
N PRO A 541 -15.11 13.89 17.60
CA PRO A 541 -14.53 12.98 16.61
C PRO A 541 -15.47 12.71 15.41
N LYS A 542 -16.78 12.69 15.66
CA LYS A 542 -17.80 12.53 14.61
C LYS A 542 -17.84 13.76 13.67
N GLN A 543 -17.71 14.97 14.21
CA GLN A 543 -17.63 16.20 13.41
C GLN A 543 -16.33 16.27 12.62
N LEU A 544 -15.18 15.95 13.21
CA LEU A 544 -13.89 15.90 12.49
C LEU A 544 -13.95 14.96 11.29
N LYS A 545 -14.58 13.79 11.44
CA LYS A 545 -14.78 12.85 10.32
C LYS A 545 -15.67 13.42 9.22
N ALA A 546 -16.68 14.21 9.57
CA ALA A 546 -17.55 14.88 8.61
C ALA A 546 -16.84 16.04 7.90
N ILE A 547 -16.08 16.84 8.63
CA ILE A 547 -15.29 17.98 8.10
C ILE A 547 -14.28 17.48 7.06
N TYR A 548 -13.46 16.48 7.42
CA TYR A 548 -12.40 16.03 6.53
C TYR A 548 -12.91 15.08 5.45
N GLY A 549 -13.88 14.21 5.76
CA GLY A 549 -14.48 13.25 4.83
C GLY A 549 -13.55 12.10 4.39
N ASN A 550 -12.27 12.35 4.14
CA ASN A 550 -11.24 11.35 3.82
C ASN A 550 -9.85 11.73 4.35
N GLN A 551 -8.91 10.79 4.23
CA GLN A 551 -7.54 10.95 4.72
C GLN A 551 -6.78 12.09 4.03
N GLN A 552 -7.00 12.35 2.75
CA GLN A 552 -6.26 13.38 2.01
C GLN A 552 -6.63 14.77 2.50
N TRP A 553 -7.91 15.05 2.68
CA TRP A 553 -8.35 16.32 3.28
C TRP A 553 -7.84 16.48 4.70
N ARG A 554 -7.90 15.42 5.52
CA ARG A 554 -7.32 15.45 6.86
C ARG A 554 -5.83 15.79 6.84
N VAL A 555 -5.04 15.08 6.04
CA VAL A 555 -3.59 15.33 5.89
C VAL A 555 -3.35 16.75 5.34
N TYR A 556 -4.18 17.22 4.42
CA TYR A 556 -4.10 18.58 3.89
C TYR A 556 -4.23 19.62 5.01
N PHE A 557 -5.26 19.53 5.85
CA PHE A 557 -5.47 20.48 6.95
C PHE A 557 -4.39 20.37 8.04
N ILE A 558 -3.94 19.16 8.38
CA ILE A 558 -2.78 18.98 9.28
C ILE A 558 -1.56 19.71 8.72
N ASN A 559 -1.28 19.53 7.43
CA ASN A 559 -0.13 20.15 6.78
C ASN A 559 -0.32 21.66 6.54
N LEU A 560 -1.57 22.15 6.51
CA LEU A 560 -1.90 23.57 6.41
C LEU A 560 -1.44 24.36 7.65
N ASN A 561 -1.38 23.70 8.81
CA ASN A 561 -0.81 24.29 10.03
C ASN A 561 0.71 24.17 10.15
N ARG A 562 1.36 23.46 9.22
CA ARG A 562 2.81 23.25 9.22
C ARG A 562 3.50 24.23 8.27
N ALA A 563 4.84 24.14 8.19
CA ALA A 563 5.65 25.02 7.36
C ALA A 563 5.20 25.05 5.88
N ILE A 564 4.73 23.93 5.34
CA ILE A 564 4.21 23.83 3.97
C ILE A 564 2.92 24.65 3.79
N GLY A 565 2.08 24.70 4.81
CA GLY A 565 0.79 25.37 4.80
C GLY A 565 0.86 26.88 4.67
N LYS A 566 1.92 27.52 5.19
CA LYS A 566 2.17 28.96 5.03
C LYS A 566 2.14 29.41 3.57
N LYS A 567 2.59 28.56 2.66
CA LYS A 567 2.59 28.81 1.21
C LYS A 567 1.24 28.51 0.55
N LEU A 568 0.37 27.75 1.21
CA LEU A 568 -0.86 27.20 0.64
C LEU A 568 -2.12 27.96 1.04
N TYR A 569 -2.12 28.69 2.16
CA TYR A 569 -3.27 29.49 2.60
C TYR A 569 -3.87 30.38 1.49
N PRO A 570 -3.09 31.18 0.73
CA PRO A 570 -3.66 32.04 -0.31
C PRO A 570 -4.37 31.25 -1.42
N TYR A 571 -3.84 30.08 -1.79
CA TYR A 571 -4.43 29.26 -2.83
C TYR A 571 -5.68 28.53 -2.34
N TYR A 572 -5.67 28.06 -1.09
CA TYR A 572 -6.86 27.51 -0.44
C TYR A 572 -7.98 28.54 -0.36
N GLY A 573 -7.66 29.79 0.02
CA GLY A 573 -8.67 30.82 0.15
C GLY A 573 -9.33 31.21 -1.17
N LYS A 574 -8.52 31.38 -2.23
CA LYS A 574 -9.05 31.59 -3.60
C LYS A 574 -9.90 30.42 -4.07
N TYR A 575 -9.48 29.19 -3.78
CA TYR A 575 -10.27 28.00 -4.11
C TYR A 575 -11.61 27.99 -3.36
N LEU A 576 -11.63 28.37 -2.08
CA LEU A 576 -12.83 28.38 -1.26
C LEU A 576 -13.83 29.44 -1.74
N CYS A 577 -13.38 30.69 -1.98
CA CYS A 577 -14.23 31.74 -2.56
C CYS A 577 -14.89 31.27 -3.85
N ARG A 578 -14.08 30.76 -4.80
CA ARG A 578 -14.56 30.33 -6.11
C ARG A 578 -15.55 29.16 -6.00
N THR A 579 -15.26 28.18 -5.15
CA THR A 579 -16.09 26.98 -5.02
C THR A 579 -17.41 27.29 -4.32
N TRP A 580 -17.39 28.13 -3.27
CA TRP A 580 -18.60 28.57 -2.59
C TRP A 580 -19.50 29.40 -3.49
N ASN A 581 -18.93 30.42 -4.14
CA ASN A 581 -19.69 31.35 -4.99
C ASN A 581 -20.18 30.72 -6.30
N ALA A 582 -19.62 29.59 -6.71
CA ALA A 582 -20.11 28.81 -7.85
C ALA A 582 -21.39 28.01 -7.54
N THR A 583 -21.68 27.73 -6.26
CA THR A 583 -22.87 26.97 -5.84
C THR A 583 -23.91 27.81 -5.11
N HIS A 584 -23.60 29.08 -4.83
CA HIS A 584 -24.48 30.03 -4.15
C HIS A 584 -24.64 31.30 -4.99
N GLU A 585 -25.87 31.81 -5.07
CA GLU A 585 -26.21 32.99 -5.86
C GLU A 585 -26.67 34.16 -4.98
N GLY A 586 -26.59 35.37 -5.53
CA GLY A 586 -27.08 36.60 -4.90
C GLY A 586 -26.50 36.84 -3.51
N GLY A 587 -27.37 37.14 -2.54
CA GLY A 587 -27.00 37.44 -1.15
C GLY A 587 -26.33 36.29 -0.39
N LYS A 588 -26.39 35.04 -0.90
CA LYS A 588 -25.75 33.87 -0.26
C LYS A 588 -24.30 33.66 -0.69
N GLN A 589 -23.80 34.48 -1.62
CA GLN A 589 -22.38 34.46 -1.99
C GLN A 589 -21.52 34.98 -0.86
N LEU A 590 -20.36 34.35 -0.70
CA LEU A 590 -19.31 34.76 0.21
C LEU A 590 -18.71 36.07 -0.30
N GLU A 591 -18.72 37.09 0.54
CA GLU A 591 -18.09 38.38 0.31
C GLU A 591 -16.65 38.38 0.83
N SER A 592 -16.45 37.84 2.03
CA SER A 592 -15.14 37.65 2.63
C SER A 592 -15.18 36.54 3.68
N PHE A 593 -14.02 36.07 4.12
CA PHE A 593 -13.93 35.20 5.28
C PHE A 593 -12.60 35.36 6.02
N GLU A 594 -12.62 34.96 7.28
CA GLU A 594 -11.44 34.83 8.12
C GLU A 594 -11.27 33.37 8.54
N MET A 595 -10.08 32.83 8.33
CA MET A 595 -9.72 31.48 8.75
C MET A 595 -8.88 31.54 10.01
N TYR A 596 -9.35 30.84 11.02
CA TYR A 596 -8.70 30.71 12.32
C TYR A 596 -8.24 29.27 12.54
N PHE A 597 -7.15 29.14 13.29
CA PHE A 597 -6.76 27.88 13.92
C PHE A 597 -6.89 28.07 15.43
N MET A 598 -7.72 27.23 16.04
CA MET A 598 -7.86 27.13 17.50
C MET A 598 -6.74 26.23 17.98
N ASP A 599 -5.60 26.83 18.34
CA ASP A 599 -4.38 26.13 18.76
C ASP A 599 -4.58 25.60 20.18
N GLU A 600 -4.59 24.28 20.30
CA GLU A 600 -4.81 23.58 21.56
C GLU A 600 -3.60 22.68 21.81
N ARG A 601 -2.51 23.31 22.24
CA ARG A 601 -1.25 22.60 22.44
C ARG A 601 -1.39 21.56 23.54
N THR A 602 -1.05 20.31 23.24
CA THR A 602 -1.10 19.23 24.23
C THR A 602 -0.07 19.46 25.34
N VAL A 603 -0.55 19.52 26.57
CA VAL A 603 0.25 19.71 27.80
C VAL A 603 0.53 18.38 28.51
N PRO A 604 1.47 18.33 29.47
CA PRO A 604 1.67 17.15 30.32
C PRO A 604 0.39 16.70 31.06
N PRO A 605 0.30 15.40 31.44
CA PRO A 605 -0.87 14.87 32.14
C PRO A 605 -1.20 15.66 33.42
N GLY A 606 -2.44 16.17 33.50
CA GLY A 606 -2.96 16.87 34.68
C GLY A 606 -2.76 18.39 34.66
N GLU A 607 -2.07 18.94 33.66
CA GLU A 607 -1.98 20.38 33.44
C GLU A 607 -3.23 20.90 32.69
N PRO A 608 -3.66 22.15 32.95
CA PRO A 608 -4.75 22.76 32.20
C PRO A 608 -4.32 22.99 30.75
N GLN A 609 -5.22 22.68 29.82
CA GLN A 609 -5.01 22.85 28.39
C GLN A 609 -5.78 24.09 27.93
N ASP A 610 -5.04 25.11 27.50
CA ASP A 610 -5.60 26.36 27.00
C ASP A 610 -5.76 26.32 25.47
N VAL A 611 -6.71 27.11 24.97
CA VAL A 611 -6.98 27.25 23.53
C VAL A 611 -6.67 28.68 23.09
N GLU A 612 -5.75 28.84 22.16
CA GLU A 612 -5.41 30.13 21.55
C GLU A 612 -6.07 30.28 20.18
N LYS A 613 -6.86 31.35 19.99
CA LYS A 613 -7.48 31.67 18.70
C LYS A 613 -6.47 32.42 17.81
N VAL A 614 -5.88 31.72 16.83
CA VAL A 614 -4.87 32.27 15.91
C VAL A 614 -5.46 32.53 14.53
N LYS A 615 -5.50 33.80 14.10
CA LYS A 615 -5.90 34.14 12.72
C LYS A 615 -4.82 33.68 11.73
N ARG A 616 -5.20 32.89 10.73
CA ARG A 616 -4.28 32.33 9.72
C ARG A 616 -4.40 33.01 8.36
N LEU A 617 -5.60 33.40 7.97
CA LEU A 617 -5.88 34.04 6.69
C LEU A 617 -7.09 34.95 6.80
N GLU A 618 -7.03 36.08 6.12
CA GLU A 618 -8.17 36.95 5.82
C GLU A 618 -8.27 37.04 4.29
N GLN A 619 -9.46 36.82 3.74
CA GLN A 619 -9.66 36.68 2.30
C GLN A 619 -10.92 37.41 1.86
N SER A 620 -10.77 38.32 0.89
CA SER A 620 -11.89 38.89 0.14
C SER A 620 -12.27 37.99 -1.05
N CYS A 621 -13.56 37.85 -1.31
CA CYS A 621 -14.14 37.07 -2.41
C CYS A 621 -14.87 37.95 -3.44
N SER A 622 -14.64 39.27 -3.41
CA SER A 622 -15.32 40.26 -4.26
C SER A 622 -14.80 40.34 -5.70
N ASP A 623 -13.71 39.63 -6.02
CA ASP A 623 -13.03 39.65 -7.34
C ASP A 623 -13.58 38.62 -8.34
#